data_AF-A0A448GXW9-F1
#
_entry.id   AF-A0A448GXW9-F1
#
_cell.length_a   1.000
_cell.length_b   1.000
_cell.length_c   1.000
_cell.angle_alpha   90.00
_cell.angle_beta   90.00
_cell.angle_gamma   90.00
#
_symmetry.space_group_name_H-M   'P 1'
#
loop_
_entity.id
_entity.type
_entity.pdbx_description
1 polymer ?
#
loop_
_entity_poly.entity_id
_entity_poly.type
_entity_poly.pdbx_seq_one_letter_code
_entity_poly.pdbx_strand_id
1 'polypeptide(L)'
;MIDHSLITQCNIIIKPDAKISDTPVIIGIDEVGRGALFANLTVAAVILPATFSGEFNSVDLRTTPIELINDSKKLTATRRERLFEPIKLLAADYAIIDVPRSVIDEINVLHATLLGMRLAIETLVARHHLVPRDTQIVVDGHQFPNLQGGCAEFFYQNQTLIKGDATHSSIACASILAKVHRDRQMLLLDKVYPEYGLAKHKGYLTAQHKAAITTHGILPEHRRSYSPIKELFATGYLNHNFW
;
A
#
# COMPACT_ATOMS: atom_id res chain seq x y z
N MET A 1 -9.62 20.17 4.45
CA MET A 1 -8.96 19.97 3.14
C MET A 1 -7.55 19.48 3.45
N ILE A 2 -7.11 18.35 2.90
CA ILE A 2 -5.72 17.89 3.11
C ILE A 2 -4.79 18.88 2.42
N ASP A 3 -3.77 19.36 3.13
CA ASP A 3 -2.81 20.34 2.60
C ASP A 3 -2.02 19.75 1.42
N HIS A 4 -1.86 20.53 0.35
CA HIS A 4 -1.03 20.18 -0.80
C HIS A 4 0.42 19.86 -0.40
N SER A 5 0.92 20.48 0.67
CA SER A 5 2.25 20.19 1.21
C SER A 5 2.42 18.71 1.60
N LEU A 6 1.37 18.05 2.09
CA LEU A 6 1.40 16.64 2.49
C LEU A 6 1.43 15.70 1.29
N ILE A 7 0.70 16.06 0.22
CA ILE A 7 0.69 15.29 -1.02
C ILE A 7 2.10 15.22 -1.61
N THR A 8 2.83 16.34 -1.61
CA THR A 8 4.19 16.41 -2.19
C THR A 8 5.24 15.61 -1.42
N GLN A 9 4.96 15.22 -0.18
CA GLN A 9 5.83 14.33 0.60
C GLN A 9 5.64 12.85 0.23
N CYS A 10 4.52 12.49 -0.40
CA CYS A 10 4.25 11.10 -0.79
C CYS A 10 5.06 10.74 -2.04
N ASN A 11 5.66 9.55 -2.02
CA ASN A 11 6.35 9.01 -3.20
C ASN A 11 5.38 8.19 -4.04
N ILE A 12 5.34 8.45 -5.35
CA ILE A 12 4.42 7.79 -6.30
C ILE A 12 5.26 7.03 -7.32
N ILE A 13 5.05 5.72 -7.41
CA ILE A 13 5.71 4.84 -8.38
C ILE A 13 4.65 4.28 -9.31
N ILE A 14 4.82 4.48 -10.62
CA ILE A 14 3.87 4.04 -11.65
C ILE A 14 4.50 3.04 -12.61
N LYS A 15 3.69 2.32 -13.38
CA LYS A 15 4.19 1.49 -14.48
C LYS A 15 4.71 2.40 -15.62
N PRO A 16 5.95 2.21 -16.10
CA PRO A 16 6.44 2.95 -17.27
C PRO A 16 5.66 2.55 -18.52
N ASP A 17 5.40 3.53 -19.39
CA ASP A 17 4.78 3.34 -20.71
C ASP A 17 3.45 2.57 -20.74
N ALA A 18 2.74 2.52 -19.61
CA ALA A 18 1.49 1.77 -19.54
C ALA A 18 0.41 2.39 -20.43
N LYS A 19 -0.41 1.53 -21.02
CA LYS A 19 -1.52 1.87 -21.91
C LYS A 19 -2.72 1.02 -21.54
N ILE A 20 -3.88 1.65 -21.47
CA ILE A 20 -5.16 0.97 -21.30
C ILE A 20 -5.88 1.04 -22.65
N SER A 21 -6.09 -0.11 -23.28
CA SER A 21 -6.83 -0.21 -24.55
C SER A 21 -8.27 -0.67 -24.37
N ASP A 22 -8.56 -1.35 -23.27
CA ASP A 22 -9.81 -2.07 -23.06
C ASP A 22 -10.59 -1.43 -21.92
N THR A 23 -11.85 -1.10 -22.18
CA THR A 23 -12.83 -0.65 -21.18
C THR A 23 -14.08 -1.53 -21.27
N PRO A 24 -14.78 -1.80 -20.15
CA PRO A 24 -14.61 -1.22 -18.82
C PRO A 24 -13.37 -1.74 -18.08
N VAL A 25 -12.86 -0.95 -17.12
CA VAL A 25 -11.74 -1.34 -16.26
C VAL A 25 -12.12 -1.37 -14.79
N ILE A 26 -11.39 -2.15 -14.00
CA ILE A 26 -11.50 -2.19 -12.55
C ILE A 26 -10.16 -1.79 -11.94
N ILE A 27 -10.18 -0.82 -11.03
CA ILE A 27 -9.03 -0.42 -10.21
C ILE A 27 -9.13 -1.13 -8.86
N GLY A 28 -8.24 -2.09 -8.59
CA GLY A 28 -8.15 -2.75 -7.29
C GLY A 28 -7.15 -2.06 -6.37
N ILE A 29 -7.51 -1.79 -5.12
CA ILE A 29 -6.68 -1.08 -4.15
C ILE A 29 -6.56 -1.85 -2.83
N ASP A 30 -5.35 -1.87 -2.26
CA ASP A 30 -5.07 -2.38 -0.92
C ASP A 30 -3.88 -1.63 -0.27
N GLU A 31 -3.76 -1.71 1.05
CA GLU A 31 -2.70 -1.11 1.84
C GLU A 31 -1.91 -2.07 2.72
N VAL A 32 -0.71 -1.65 3.12
CA VAL A 32 0.09 -2.35 4.13
C VAL A 32 0.77 -1.38 5.08
N GLY A 33 0.98 -1.85 6.32
CA GLY A 33 1.81 -1.13 7.29
C GLY A 33 1.06 -0.17 8.19
N ARG A 34 -0.28 -0.18 8.21
CA ARG A 34 -1.08 0.65 9.13
C ARG A 34 -0.70 0.45 10.60
N GLY A 35 -0.54 -0.79 11.04
CA GLY A 35 -0.17 -1.14 12.42
C GLY A 35 1.33 -1.12 12.73
N ALA A 36 2.19 -0.77 11.76
CA ALA A 36 3.63 -0.68 12.02
C ALA A 36 3.97 0.61 12.79
N LEU A 37 4.96 0.55 13.66
CA LEU A 37 5.49 1.73 14.36
C LEU A 37 6.56 2.46 13.57
N PHE A 38 7.00 1.91 12.45
CA PHE A 38 8.23 2.30 11.80
C PHE A 38 8.00 2.53 10.31
N ALA A 39 8.59 3.62 9.80
CA ALA A 39 8.59 4.05 8.42
C ALA A 39 7.17 4.21 7.83
N ASN A 40 7.13 4.25 6.51
CA ASN A 40 5.95 4.59 5.71
C ASN A 40 4.85 3.51 5.81
N LEU A 41 3.62 3.91 5.50
CA LEU A 41 2.59 2.98 5.02
C LEU A 41 2.60 3.01 3.50
N THR A 42 2.25 1.90 2.87
CA THR A 42 2.25 1.76 1.41
C THR A 42 0.86 1.38 0.97
N VAL A 43 0.36 2.06 -0.06
CA VAL A 43 -0.88 1.72 -0.76
C VAL A 43 -0.52 1.35 -2.20
N ALA A 44 -1.21 0.39 -2.79
CA ALA A 44 -1.10 0.12 -4.22
C ALA A 44 -2.48 0.13 -4.88
N ALA A 45 -2.52 0.54 -6.13
CA ALA A 45 -3.65 0.37 -7.05
C ALA A 45 -3.18 -0.39 -8.28
N VAL A 46 -4.01 -1.31 -8.78
CA VAL A 46 -3.71 -2.15 -9.95
C VAL A 46 -4.90 -2.18 -10.90
N ILE A 47 -4.62 -2.04 -12.18
CA ILE A 47 -5.55 -2.32 -13.28
C ILE A 47 -5.00 -3.54 -14.03
N LEU A 48 -5.75 -4.64 -14.03
CA LEU A 48 -5.45 -5.82 -14.85
C LEU A 48 -6.15 -5.71 -16.21
N PRO A 49 -5.68 -6.44 -17.23
CA PRO A 49 -6.48 -6.65 -18.44
C PRO A 49 -7.88 -7.16 -18.07
N ALA A 50 -8.91 -6.68 -18.77
CA ALA A 50 -10.31 -6.92 -18.40
C ALA A 50 -10.64 -8.43 -18.27
N THR A 51 -10.03 -9.27 -19.10
CA THR A 51 -10.19 -10.74 -19.07
C THR A 51 -9.70 -11.41 -17.78
N PHE A 52 -8.84 -10.74 -17.01
CA PHE A 52 -8.21 -11.26 -15.79
C PHE A 52 -8.61 -10.47 -14.55
N SER A 53 -9.53 -9.52 -14.68
CA SER A 53 -9.96 -8.62 -13.62
C SER A 53 -11.37 -8.96 -13.15
N GLY A 54 -11.53 -9.25 -11.87
CA GLY A 54 -12.82 -9.61 -11.26
C GLY A 54 -12.67 -10.56 -10.07
N GLU A 55 -13.81 -11.03 -9.56
CA GLU A 55 -13.86 -12.05 -8.51
C GLU A 55 -13.22 -13.37 -8.97
N PHE A 56 -12.50 -14.06 -8.09
CA PHE A 56 -11.77 -15.30 -8.43
C PHE A 56 -12.66 -16.45 -8.92
N ASN A 57 -13.95 -16.44 -8.60
CA ASN A 57 -14.94 -17.41 -9.11
C ASN A 57 -15.36 -17.10 -10.56
N SER A 58 -15.03 -15.92 -11.07
CA SER A 58 -15.53 -15.36 -12.34
C SER A 58 -14.40 -15.09 -13.35
N VAL A 59 -13.13 -15.26 -12.95
CA VAL A 59 -11.96 -15.10 -13.82
C VAL A 59 -11.11 -16.36 -13.86
N ASP A 60 -10.52 -16.65 -15.02
CA ASP A 60 -9.56 -17.75 -15.18
C ASP A 60 -8.13 -17.20 -15.32
N LEU A 61 -7.31 -17.46 -14.31
CA LEU A 61 -5.91 -17.01 -14.25
C LEU A 61 -4.92 -18.12 -14.59
N ARG A 62 -5.36 -19.35 -14.89
CA ARG A 62 -4.48 -20.52 -15.08
C ARG A 62 -3.54 -20.40 -16.27
N THR A 63 -3.88 -19.55 -17.23
CA THR A 63 -3.04 -19.27 -18.41
C THR A 63 -2.14 -18.06 -18.20
N THR A 64 -2.12 -17.47 -17.01
CA THR A 64 -1.40 -16.24 -16.70
C THR A 64 -0.20 -16.49 -15.78
N PRO A 65 0.81 -15.61 -15.80
CA PRO A 65 1.92 -15.65 -14.84
C PRO A 65 1.53 -15.48 -13.36
N ILE A 66 0.27 -15.17 -13.06
CA ILE A 66 -0.24 -14.89 -11.71
C ILE A 66 -1.23 -15.96 -11.22
N GLU A 67 -1.26 -17.15 -11.83
CA GLU A 67 -2.21 -18.23 -11.51
C GLU A 67 -2.29 -18.57 -9.99
N LEU A 68 -1.19 -18.39 -9.25
CA LEU A 68 -1.09 -18.74 -7.83
C LEU A 68 -1.53 -17.61 -6.88
N ILE A 69 -2.10 -16.52 -7.39
CA ILE A 69 -2.46 -15.37 -6.57
C ILE A 69 -3.55 -15.68 -5.52
N ASN A 70 -4.45 -16.61 -5.82
CA ASN A 70 -5.55 -17.03 -4.94
C ASN A 70 -5.28 -18.36 -4.21
N ASP A 71 -4.01 -18.77 -4.04
CA ASP A 71 -3.72 -19.95 -3.22
C ASP A 71 -4.12 -19.65 -1.76
N SER A 72 -5.26 -20.22 -1.34
CA SER A 72 -6.05 -19.93 -0.13
C SER A 72 -5.31 -20.12 1.21
N LYS A 73 -4.04 -20.55 1.17
CA LYS A 73 -3.12 -20.48 2.29
C LYS A 73 -2.34 -19.18 2.16
N LYS A 74 -2.76 -18.14 2.90
CA LYS A 74 -2.06 -16.84 3.11
C LYS A 74 -0.65 -16.89 2.52
N LEU A 75 -0.47 -16.34 1.32
CA LEU A 75 0.75 -16.52 0.53
C LEU A 75 2.00 -16.34 1.41
N THR A 76 2.97 -17.24 1.31
CA THR A 76 4.23 -17.07 2.02
C THR A 76 4.98 -15.85 1.47
N ALA A 77 5.92 -15.28 2.22
CA ALA A 77 6.73 -14.16 1.75
C ALA A 77 7.44 -14.50 0.42
N THR A 78 7.99 -15.71 0.31
CA THR A 78 8.64 -16.21 -0.91
C THR A 78 7.68 -16.28 -2.10
N ARG A 79 6.43 -16.71 -1.89
CA ARG A 79 5.43 -16.77 -2.97
C ARG A 79 5.03 -15.37 -3.44
N ARG A 80 4.81 -14.42 -2.51
CA ARG A 80 4.54 -13.02 -2.87
C ARG A 80 5.68 -12.40 -3.67
N GLU A 81 6.92 -12.60 -3.24
CA GLU A 81 8.11 -12.12 -3.97
C GLU A 81 8.17 -12.65 -5.40
N ARG A 82 7.83 -13.93 -5.61
CA ARG A 82 7.77 -14.53 -6.94
C ARG A 82 6.66 -13.96 -7.82
N LEU A 83 5.55 -13.49 -7.23
CA LEU A 83 4.42 -12.91 -7.96
C LEU A 83 4.60 -11.42 -8.27
N PHE A 84 5.49 -10.71 -7.55
CA PHE A 84 5.62 -9.26 -7.66
C PHE A 84 5.94 -8.77 -9.09
N GLU A 85 6.99 -9.29 -9.73
CA GLU A 85 7.32 -8.90 -11.11
C GLU A 85 6.29 -9.40 -12.14
N PRO A 86 5.79 -10.66 -12.07
CA PRO A 86 4.68 -11.12 -12.91
C PRO A 86 3.44 -10.21 -12.87
N ILE A 87 3.03 -9.74 -11.68
CA ILE A 87 1.90 -8.80 -11.53
C ILE A 87 2.20 -7.48 -12.24
N LYS A 88 3.39 -6.89 -12.02
CA LYS A 88 3.79 -5.63 -12.68
C LYS A 88 3.81 -5.75 -14.19
N LEU A 89 4.27 -6.88 -14.72
CA LEU A 89 4.32 -7.14 -16.16
C LEU A 89 2.92 -7.31 -16.74
N LEU A 90 2.06 -8.10 -16.10
CA LEU A 90 0.69 -8.38 -16.57
C LEU A 90 -0.26 -7.19 -16.45
N ALA A 91 -0.17 -6.40 -15.37
CA ALA A 91 -1.06 -5.28 -15.12
C ALA A 91 -1.05 -4.29 -16.29
N ALA A 92 -2.22 -3.81 -16.72
CA ALA A 92 -2.30 -2.74 -17.72
C ALA A 92 -1.66 -1.45 -17.17
N ASP A 93 -1.88 -1.15 -15.89
CA ASP A 93 -1.14 -0.14 -15.12
C ASP A 93 -1.18 -0.45 -13.62
N TYR A 94 -0.30 0.17 -12.85
CA TYR A 94 -0.32 0.18 -11.40
C TYR A 94 0.24 1.50 -10.85
N ALA A 95 -0.17 1.86 -9.63
CA ALA A 95 0.43 2.93 -8.84
C ALA A 95 0.74 2.40 -7.44
N ILE A 96 1.93 2.70 -6.92
CA ILE A 96 2.35 2.40 -5.54
C ILE A 96 2.67 3.73 -4.87
N ILE A 97 2.02 3.99 -3.74
CA ILE A 97 2.10 5.23 -2.98
C ILE A 97 2.72 4.93 -1.62
N ASP A 98 3.87 5.52 -1.35
CA ASP A 98 4.44 5.53 0.01
C ASP A 98 4.02 6.82 0.71
N VAL A 99 3.24 6.67 1.78
CA VAL A 99 2.84 7.79 2.63
C VAL A 99 3.79 7.85 3.82
N PRO A 100 4.62 8.91 3.92
CA PRO A 100 5.72 8.92 4.86
C PRO A 100 5.26 9.06 6.31
N ARG A 101 6.11 8.62 7.24
CA ARG A 101 5.81 8.69 8.68
C ARG A 101 5.49 10.12 9.15
N SER A 102 6.07 11.15 8.53
CA SER A 102 5.76 12.56 8.80
C SER A 102 4.29 12.89 8.54
N VAL A 103 3.77 12.49 7.38
CA VAL A 103 2.36 12.66 7.02
C VAL A 103 1.48 11.84 7.95
N ILE A 104 1.85 10.58 8.25
CA ILE A 104 1.09 9.74 9.19
C ILE A 104 0.99 10.38 10.57
N ASP A 105 2.10 10.94 11.07
CA ASP A 105 2.14 11.60 12.37
C ASP A 105 1.29 12.87 12.43
N GLU A 106 1.12 13.56 11.30
CA GLU A 106 0.34 14.79 11.19
C GLU A 106 -1.17 14.53 11.09
N ILE A 107 -1.59 13.65 10.19
CA ILE A 107 -3.02 13.45 9.88
C ILE A 107 -3.61 12.15 10.42
N ASN A 108 -2.85 11.41 11.24
CA ASN A 108 -3.15 10.06 11.73
C ASN A 108 -3.21 8.97 10.64
N VAL A 109 -3.07 7.72 11.06
CA VAL A 109 -2.99 6.56 10.16
C VAL A 109 -4.22 6.36 9.30
N LEU A 110 -5.41 6.67 9.81
CA LEU A 110 -6.63 6.49 9.05
C LEU A 110 -6.65 7.43 7.85
N HIS A 111 -6.45 8.73 8.07
CA HIS A 111 -6.47 9.69 6.97
C HIS A 111 -5.24 9.56 6.08
N ALA A 112 -4.09 9.14 6.61
CA ALA A 112 -2.91 8.83 5.80
C ALA A 112 -3.15 7.62 4.88
N THR A 113 -3.88 6.60 5.34
CA THR A 113 -4.30 5.46 4.50
C THR A 113 -5.24 5.94 3.39
N LEU A 114 -6.27 6.71 3.74
CA LEU A 114 -7.22 7.26 2.76
C LEU A 114 -6.54 8.21 1.77
N LEU A 115 -5.54 8.98 2.21
CA LEU A 115 -4.71 9.81 1.34
C LEU A 115 -3.94 8.94 0.34
N GLY A 116 -3.29 7.86 0.79
CA GLY A 116 -2.59 6.94 -0.10
C GLY A 116 -3.53 6.30 -1.14
N MET A 117 -4.71 5.85 -0.72
CA MET A 117 -5.74 5.30 -1.62
C MET A 117 -6.21 6.33 -2.64
N ARG A 118 -6.49 7.55 -2.18
CA ARG A 118 -6.87 8.67 -3.04
C ARG A 118 -5.80 8.93 -4.10
N LEU A 119 -4.54 9.09 -3.68
CA LEU A 119 -3.45 9.39 -4.61
C LEU A 119 -3.27 8.27 -5.63
N ALA A 120 -3.40 7.00 -5.22
CA ALA A 120 -3.31 5.86 -6.12
C ALA A 120 -4.43 5.90 -7.20
N ILE A 121 -5.67 6.17 -6.77
CA ILE A 121 -6.83 6.29 -7.67
C ILE A 121 -6.67 7.49 -8.62
N GLU A 122 -6.45 8.69 -8.07
CA GLU A 122 -6.36 9.93 -8.85
C GLU A 122 -5.20 9.87 -9.86
N THR A 123 -4.09 9.21 -9.51
CA THR A 123 -2.96 8.98 -10.42
C THR A 123 -3.39 8.17 -11.65
N LEU A 124 -4.05 7.03 -11.46
CA LEU A 124 -4.45 6.16 -12.57
C LEU A 124 -5.58 6.78 -13.40
N VAL A 125 -6.55 7.43 -12.74
CA VAL A 125 -7.66 8.12 -13.43
C VAL A 125 -7.14 9.26 -14.29
N ALA A 126 -6.30 10.15 -13.74
CA ALA A 126 -5.79 11.30 -14.48
C ALA A 126 -4.91 10.88 -15.66
N ARG A 127 -4.08 9.85 -15.46
CA ARG A 127 -3.11 9.38 -16.46
C ARG A 127 -3.77 8.75 -17.70
N HIS A 128 -4.94 8.14 -17.55
CA HIS A 128 -5.67 7.49 -18.66
C HIS A 128 -6.99 8.16 -19.02
N HIS A 129 -7.28 9.32 -18.41
CA HIS A 129 -8.55 10.03 -18.59
C HIS A 129 -9.77 9.11 -18.36
N LEU A 130 -9.68 8.24 -17.34
CA LEU A 130 -10.76 7.30 -17.03
C LEU A 130 -12.02 8.06 -16.62
N VAL A 131 -13.17 7.47 -16.92
CA VAL A 131 -14.48 8.06 -16.62
C VAL A 131 -15.34 7.08 -15.82
N PRO A 132 -16.20 7.55 -14.90
CA PRO A 132 -16.94 6.67 -13.99
C PRO A 132 -17.82 5.62 -14.70
N ARG A 133 -18.40 5.95 -15.86
CA ARG A 133 -19.29 5.03 -16.60
C ARG A 133 -18.61 3.74 -17.06
N ASP A 134 -17.28 3.77 -17.26
CA ASP A 134 -16.50 2.66 -17.82
C ASP A 134 -15.38 2.24 -16.85
N THR A 135 -15.48 2.61 -15.57
CA THR A 135 -14.45 2.33 -14.57
C THR A 135 -15.07 2.11 -13.19
N GLN A 136 -14.81 0.93 -12.64
CA GLN A 136 -15.17 0.57 -11.27
C GLN A 136 -13.94 0.64 -10.36
N ILE A 137 -14.12 1.10 -9.13
CA ILE A 137 -13.06 1.09 -8.11
C ILE A 137 -13.41 0.10 -7.01
N VAL A 138 -12.51 -0.83 -6.70
CA VAL A 138 -12.68 -1.81 -5.63
C VAL A 138 -11.56 -1.69 -4.60
N VAL A 139 -11.91 -1.50 -3.32
CA VAL A 139 -10.97 -1.23 -2.23
C VAL A 139 -11.07 -2.33 -1.18
N ASP A 140 -9.95 -2.88 -0.71
CA ASP A 140 -9.98 -3.77 0.45
C ASP A 140 -10.39 -3.03 1.72
N GLY A 141 -11.29 -3.63 2.49
CA GLY A 141 -11.78 -3.09 3.74
C GLY A 141 -13.16 -2.46 3.63
N HIS A 142 -13.39 -1.38 4.37
CA HIS A 142 -14.72 -0.82 4.63
C HIS A 142 -14.79 0.70 4.46
N GLN A 143 -13.70 1.34 4.04
CA GLN A 143 -13.62 2.78 3.90
C GLN A 143 -13.15 3.13 2.50
N PHE A 144 -13.81 4.13 1.92
CA PHE A 144 -13.46 4.67 0.62
C PHE A 144 -12.96 6.11 0.80
N PRO A 145 -11.88 6.53 0.11
CA PRO A 145 -11.37 7.88 0.24
C PRO A 145 -12.29 8.90 -0.43
N ASN A 146 -12.33 10.12 0.13
CA ASN A 146 -12.92 11.25 -0.58
C ASN A 146 -11.98 11.67 -1.72
N LEU A 147 -12.43 11.48 -2.96
CA LEU A 147 -11.73 11.91 -4.17
C LEU A 147 -12.01 13.39 -4.45
N GLN A 148 -11.10 14.08 -5.16
CA GLN A 148 -11.22 15.50 -5.48
C GLN A 148 -11.20 15.76 -6.99
N GLY A 149 -11.59 16.98 -7.37
CA GLY A 149 -11.56 17.45 -8.76
C GLY A 149 -12.39 16.58 -9.69
N GLY A 150 -11.87 16.32 -10.89
CA GLY A 150 -12.50 15.46 -11.90
C GLY A 150 -12.67 13.99 -11.49
N CYS A 151 -12.13 13.57 -10.33
CA CYS A 151 -12.29 12.22 -9.80
C CYS A 151 -13.47 12.10 -8.81
N ALA A 152 -14.13 13.20 -8.43
CA ALA A 152 -15.16 13.18 -7.39
C ALA A 152 -16.34 12.24 -7.72
N GLU A 153 -16.71 12.12 -9.00
CA GLU A 153 -17.83 11.28 -9.44
C GLU A 153 -17.59 9.77 -9.23
N PHE A 154 -16.32 9.35 -9.17
CA PHE A 154 -15.96 7.96 -8.87
C PHE A 154 -16.37 7.52 -7.46
N PHE A 155 -16.69 8.47 -6.57
CA PHE A 155 -17.29 8.17 -5.27
C PHE A 155 -18.61 7.39 -5.41
N TYR A 156 -19.33 7.50 -6.53
CA TYR A 156 -20.56 6.72 -6.75
C TYR A 156 -20.32 5.42 -7.52
N GLN A 157 -19.10 5.18 -8.00
CA GLN A 157 -18.70 4.00 -8.77
C GLN A 157 -17.59 3.24 -8.04
N ASN A 158 -17.79 3.02 -6.75
CA ASN A 158 -16.87 2.27 -5.91
C ASN A 158 -17.56 1.14 -5.15
N GLN A 159 -16.74 0.19 -4.73
CA GLN A 159 -17.12 -0.87 -3.82
C GLN A 159 -16.00 -1.10 -2.80
N THR A 160 -16.36 -1.19 -1.53
CA THR A 160 -15.46 -1.67 -0.48
C THR A 160 -15.74 -3.15 -0.24
N LEU A 161 -14.68 -3.96 -0.22
CA LEU A 161 -14.76 -5.41 -0.08
C LEU A 161 -13.96 -5.82 1.16
N ILE A 162 -14.65 -6.34 2.18
CA ILE A 162 -13.97 -6.87 3.37
C ILE A 162 -13.23 -8.16 2.97
N LYS A 163 -11.89 -8.17 3.11
CA LYS A 163 -11.02 -9.25 2.63
C LYS A 163 -11.12 -9.39 1.10
N GLY A 164 -11.14 -8.26 0.42
CA GLY A 164 -11.18 -8.19 -1.03
C GLY A 164 -9.96 -8.85 -1.67
N ASP A 165 -8.82 -8.87 -0.98
CA ASP A 165 -7.61 -9.57 -1.39
C ASP A 165 -7.81 -11.08 -1.56
N ALA A 166 -8.74 -11.66 -0.81
CA ALA A 166 -9.08 -13.08 -0.87
C ALA A 166 -10.17 -13.41 -1.90
N THR A 167 -10.86 -12.41 -2.46
CA THR A 167 -12.01 -12.62 -3.34
C THR A 167 -11.85 -12.01 -4.72
N HIS A 168 -11.03 -10.96 -4.88
CA HIS A 168 -10.92 -10.17 -6.09
C HIS A 168 -9.46 -10.07 -6.58
N SER A 169 -9.23 -10.48 -7.82
CA SER A 169 -7.90 -10.55 -8.46
C SER A 169 -7.13 -9.22 -8.45
N SER A 170 -7.78 -8.10 -8.79
CA SER A 170 -7.14 -6.77 -8.79
C SER A 170 -6.72 -6.30 -7.39
N ILE A 171 -7.56 -6.55 -6.36
CA ILE A 171 -7.21 -6.24 -4.96
C ILE A 171 -6.06 -7.13 -4.49
N ALA A 172 -6.12 -8.44 -4.79
CA ALA A 172 -5.04 -9.36 -4.46
C ALA A 172 -3.70 -8.94 -5.07
N CYS A 173 -3.72 -8.45 -6.32
CA CYS A 173 -2.53 -7.92 -6.99
C CYS A 173 -2.00 -6.68 -6.26
N ALA A 174 -2.88 -5.72 -5.95
CA ALA A 174 -2.53 -4.53 -5.19
C ALA A 174 -1.93 -4.88 -3.82
N SER A 175 -2.53 -5.83 -3.10
CA SER A 175 -2.05 -6.35 -1.82
C SER A 175 -0.61 -6.84 -1.90
N ILE A 176 -0.31 -7.66 -2.92
CA ILE A 176 1.04 -8.20 -3.13
C ILE A 176 2.02 -7.09 -3.49
N LEU A 177 1.66 -6.16 -4.38
CA LEU A 177 2.53 -5.05 -4.75
C LEU A 177 2.86 -4.18 -3.53
N ALA A 178 1.85 -3.76 -2.77
CA ALA A 178 2.05 -2.98 -1.56
C ALA A 178 2.92 -3.73 -0.55
N LYS A 179 2.60 -5.01 -0.29
CA LYS A 179 3.28 -5.84 0.71
C LYS A 179 4.75 -6.07 0.38
N VAL A 180 5.06 -6.48 -0.85
CA VAL A 180 6.43 -6.78 -1.25
C VAL A 180 7.26 -5.50 -1.34
N HIS A 181 6.70 -4.41 -1.89
CA HIS A 181 7.38 -3.11 -1.93
C HIS A 181 7.78 -2.64 -0.53
N ARG A 182 6.83 -2.63 0.42
CA ARG A 182 7.10 -2.20 1.78
C ARG A 182 8.06 -3.15 2.51
N ASP A 183 7.94 -4.46 2.31
CA ASP A 183 8.85 -5.42 2.93
C ASP A 183 10.29 -5.25 2.45
N ARG A 184 10.51 -4.94 1.15
CA ARG A 184 11.83 -4.61 0.59
C ARG A 184 12.41 -3.33 1.19
N GLN A 185 11.60 -2.27 1.38
CA GLN A 185 12.03 -1.07 2.10
C GLN A 185 12.49 -1.40 3.52
N MET A 186 11.80 -2.31 4.20
CA MET A 186 12.17 -2.70 5.55
C MET A 186 13.45 -3.52 5.62
N LEU A 187 13.77 -4.30 4.59
CA LEU A 187 15.07 -4.97 4.46
C LEU A 187 16.21 -3.97 4.23
N LEU A 188 15.95 -2.88 3.51
CA LEU A 188 16.94 -1.82 3.33
C LEU A 188 17.18 -1.07 4.64
N LEU A 189 16.12 -0.70 5.35
CA LEU A 189 16.21 -0.02 6.65
C LEU A 189 16.85 -0.90 7.73
N ASP A 190 16.68 -2.24 7.67
CA ASP A 190 17.39 -3.16 8.56
C ASP A 190 18.91 -3.09 8.40
N LYS A 191 19.41 -2.85 7.17
CA LYS A 191 20.85 -2.66 6.96
C LYS A 191 21.37 -1.35 7.54
N VAL A 192 20.50 -0.34 7.63
CA VAL A 192 20.81 0.96 8.25
C VAL A 192 20.72 0.87 9.78
N TYR A 193 19.77 0.07 10.29
CA TYR A 193 19.45 -0.08 11.70
C TYR A 193 19.50 -1.56 12.15
N PRO A 194 20.68 -2.22 12.06
CA PRO A 194 20.79 -3.68 12.22
C PRO A 194 20.38 -4.18 13.61
N GLU A 195 20.44 -3.33 14.64
CA GLU A 195 20.07 -3.65 16.02
C GLU A 195 18.57 -3.82 16.21
N TYR A 196 17.75 -3.31 15.29
CA TYR A 196 16.30 -3.25 15.46
C TYR A 196 15.58 -4.49 14.92
N GLY A 197 16.19 -5.28 14.04
CA GLY A 197 15.60 -6.52 13.50
C GLY A 197 14.42 -6.29 12.56
N LEU A 198 14.37 -5.13 11.90
CA LEU A 198 13.34 -4.70 10.95
C LEU A 198 13.13 -5.71 9.81
N ALA A 199 14.17 -6.44 9.40
CA ALA A 199 14.08 -7.49 8.39
C ALA A 199 13.16 -8.65 8.80
N LYS A 200 12.88 -8.85 10.09
CA LYS A 200 11.97 -9.90 10.57
C LYS A 200 10.56 -9.36 10.73
N HIS A 201 10.39 -8.39 11.62
CA HIS A 201 9.07 -7.91 12.03
C HIS A 201 8.55 -6.71 11.24
N LYS A 202 9.30 -6.19 10.25
CA LYS A 202 8.82 -5.18 9.28
C LYS A 202 8.29 -3.89 9.93
N GLY A 203 8.83 -3.52 11.10
CA GLY A 203 8.42 -2.34 11.85
C GLY A 203 7.20 -2.51 12.76
N TYR A 204 6.57 -3.70 12.80
CA TYR A 204 5.49 -3.98 13.76
C TYR A 204 6.03 -4.11 15.20
N LEU A 205 5.18 -3.79 16.18
CA LEU A 205 5.52 -3.82 17.62
C LEU A 205 5.55 -5.25 18.17
N THR A 206 6.59 -6.01 17.82
CA THR A 206 6.85 -7.35 18.37
C THR A 206 7.67 -7.26 19.66
N ALA A 207 7.79 -8.37 20.39
CA ALA A 207 8.68 -8.45 21.56
C ALA A 207 10.14 -8.10 21.21
N GLN A 208 10.62 -8.53 20.03
CA GLN A 208 11.94 -8.18 19.52
C GLN A 208 12.07 -6.67 19.30
N HIS A 209 11.08 -6.04 18.66
CA HIS A 209 11.12 -4.60 18.40
C HIS A 209 11.06 -3.78 19.70
N LYS A 210 10.23 -4.21 20.66
CA LYS A 210 10.20 -3.61 22.01
C LYS A 210 11.55 -3.67 22.68
N ALA A 211 12.19 -4.83 22.68
CA ALA A 211 13.51 -5.01 23.28
C ALA A 211 14.55 -4.10 22.62
N ALA A 212 14.59 -4.05 21.29
CA ALA A 212 15.51 -3.16 20.58
C ALA A 212 15.29 -1.68 20.92
N ILE A 213 14.04 -1.22 20.98
CA ILE A 213 13.72 0.14 21.42
C ILE A 213 14.22 0.37 22.86
N THR A 214 13.95 -0.55 23.79
CA THR A 214 14.40 -0.46 25.19
C THR A 214 15.92 -0.53 25.36
N THR A 215 16.66 -1.10 24.40
CA THR A 215 18.13 -1.18 24.48
C THR A 215 18.80 0.00 23.78
N HIS A 216 18.26 0.44 22.64
CA HIS A 216 18.94 1.36 21.74
C HIS A 216 18.25 2.73 21.59
N GLY A 217 17.04 2.91 22.13
CA GLY A 217 16.24 4.14 21.96
C GLY A 217 15.43 4.16 20.67
N ILE A 218 14.63 5.20 20.45
CA ILE A 218 13.85 5.36 19.21
C ILE A 218 14.68 6.04 18.10
N LEU A 219 14.44 5.61 16.87
CA LEU A 219 15.03 6.14 15.63
C LEU A 219 14.15 7.23 14.98
N PRO A 220 14.72 8.08 14.09
CA PRO A 220 13.98 9.10 13.34
C PRO A 220 12.81 8.59 12.51
N GLU A 221 12.86 7.31 12.11
CA GLU A 221 11.84 6.64 11.29
C GLU A 221 10.68 6.04 12.09
N HIS A 222 10.73 6.09 13.43
CA HIS A 222 9.55 5.71 14.22
C HIS A 222 8.44 6.77 14.07
N ARG A 223 7.19 6.30 13.98
CA ARG A 223 5.97 7.12 13.94
C ARG A 223 5.72 7.70 15.33
N ARG A 224 6.01 8.99 15.48
CA ARG A 224 6.00 9.70 16.77
C ARG A 224 4.60 9.86 17.36
N SER A 225 3.56 9.71 16.53
CA SER A 225 2.16 9.76 16.97
C SER A 225 1.66 8.44 17.58
N TYR A 226 2.36 7.32 17.40
CA TYR A 226 1.92 6.00 17.86
C TYR A 226 2.40 5.71 19.29
N SER A 227 1.56 5.05 20.08
CA SER A 227 2.01 4.45 21.34
C SER A 227 2.81 3.16 21.07
N PRO A 228 3.93 2.89 21.78
CA PRO A 228 4.52 3.67 22.88
C PRO A 228 5.56 4.72 22.43
N ILE A 229 5.74 4.94 21.14
CA ILE A 229 6.79 5.85 20.60
C ILE A 229 6.55 7.29 21.02
N LYS A 230 5.29 7.73 21.06
CA LYS A 230 4.90 9.08 21.47
C LYS A 230 5.43 9.43 22.85
N GLU A 231 5.24 8.53 23.81
CA GLU A 231 5.69 8.71 25.19
C GLU A 231 7.22 8.72 25.27
N LEU A 232 7.88 7.81 24.58
CA LEU A 232 9.35 7.72 24.53
C LEU A 232 10.00 8.94 23.85
N PHE A 233 9.37 9.49 22.82
CA PHE A 233 9.85 10.69 22.14
C PHE A 233 9.75 11.91 23.06
N ALA A 234 8.67 12.04 23.84
CA ALA A 234 8.49 13.14 24.79
C ALA A 234 9.51 13.13 25.94
N THR A 235 10.02 11.96 26.33
CA THR A 235 11.07 11.84 27.36
C THR A 235 12.49 11.96 26.82
N GLY A 236 12.65 12.16 25.50
CA GLY A 236 13.97 12.25 24.86
C GLY A 236 14.69 10.90 24.77
N TYR A 237 13.96 9.78 24.77
CA TYR A 237 14.53 8.44 24.72
C TYR A 237 14.97 8.04 23.30
N LEU A 238 15.93 8.80 22.78
CA LEU A 238 16.39 8.77 21.39
C LEU A 238 17.66 7.93 21.23
N ASN A 239 17.82 7.30 20.06
CA ASN A 239 19.11 6.75 19.64
C ASN A 239 20.01 7.84 19.05
N HIS A 240 20.78 8.54 19.89
CA HIS A 240 21.56 9.73 19.50
C HIS A 240 22.56 9.53 18.34
N ASN A 241 22.87 8.29 17.94
CA ASN A 241 23.74 8.04 16.78
C ASN A 241 23.07 8.40 15.44
N PHE A 242 21.74 8.55 15.42
CA PHE A 242 20.95 8.79 14.21
C PHE A 242 20.14 10.09 14.21
N TRP A 243 20.24 10.89 15.28
CA TRP A 243 19.53 12.17 15.44
C TRP A 243 20.46 13.38 15.31
#